data_AF-A4XNG8-F1
#
_entry.id   AF-A4XNG8-F1
#
_cell.length_a   1.000
_cell.length_b   1.000
_cell.length_c   1.000
_cell.angle_alpha   90.00
_cell.angle_beta   90.00
_cell.angle_gamma   90.00
#
_symmetry.space_group_name_H-M   'P 1'
#
loop_
_entity.id
_entity.type
_entity.pdbx_description
1 polymer ?
#
loop_
_entity_poly.entity_id
_entity_poly.type
_entity_poly.pdbx_seq_one_letter_code
_entity_poly.pdbx_strand_id
1 'polypeptide(L)'
;MMRIFFVLVFSICFPLVVNGSESHMPIFMCKTKNNKNIEVYRDGDMVTYSFGRSDYPPELKLTRSMADLEVAIGSVSGNEISNSITFSNGVYAYRVMTTINKVSATQEPRHGVLVKKKTKYLAYIDCVPETVQGSLLDLE
;
A
#
# COMPACT_ATOMS: atom_id res chain seq x y z
N MET A 1 13.20 2.28 -70.38
CA MET A 1 14.15 1.88 -69.31
C MET A 1 14.65 3.18 -68.69
N MET A 2 14.51 3.57 -67.43
CA MET A 2 14.13 2.95 -66.15
C MET A 2 13.59 4.11 -65.27
N ARG A 3 12.42 4.00 -64.64
CA ARG A 3 11.89 4.99 -63.68
C ARG A 3 12.43 4.65 -62.29
N ILE A 4 13.22 5.55 -61.70
CA ILE A 4 13.70 5.43 -60.31
C ILE A 4 12.64 6.05 -59.39
N PHE A 5 11.96 5.21 -58.61
CA PHE A 5 11.07 5.63 -57.53
C PHE A 5 11.91 5.79 -56.26
N PHE A 6 12.04 7.03 -55.77
CA PHE A 6 12.64 7.33 -54.47
C PHE A 6 11.58 7.07 -53.39
N VAL A 7 11.64 5.92 -52.72
CA VAL A 7 10.76 5.61 -51.59
C VAL A 7 11.37 6.21 -50.33
N LEU A 8 10.81 7.33 -49.87
CA LEU A 8 11.09 7.95 -48.58
C LEU A 8 10.48 7.07 -47.47
N VAL A 9 11.31 6.24 -46.83
CA VAL A 9 10.92 5.51 -45.62
C VAL A 9 10.96 6.48 -44.45
N PHE A 10 9.79 7.02 -44.10
CA PHE A 10 9.62 7.84 -42.90
C PHE A 10 9.54 6.90 -41.69
N SER A 11 10.70 6.63 -41.07
CA SER A 11 10.74 5.93 -39.78
C SER A 11 10.08 6.80 -38.71
N ILE A 12 8.81 6.50 -38.41
CA ILE A 12 8.10 7.09 -37.28
C ILE A 12 8.69 6.48 -36.02
N CYS A 13 9.68 7.17 -35.45
CA CYS A 13 10.16 6.91 -34.11
C CYS A 13 9.08 7.39 -33.15
N PHE A 14 8.17 6.50 -32.75
CA PHE A 14 7.23 6.77 -31.66
C PHE A 14 8.06 6.95 -30.38
N PRO A 15 8.09 8.14 -29.76
CA PRO A 15 8.66 8.24 -28.42
C PRO A 15 7.82 7.37 -27.49
N LEU A 16 8.43 6.31 -26.97
CA LEU A 16 7.93 5.62 -25.79
C LEU A 16 7.89 6.65 -24.67
N VAL A 17 6.68 7.10 -24.34
CA VAL A 17 6.45 7.89 -23.13
C VAL A 17 6.70 6.96 -21.95
N VAL A 18 7.94 6.96 -21.47
CA VAL A 18 8.27 6.40 -20.16
C VAL A 18 7.69 7.37 -19.16
N ASN A 19 6.52 7.05 -18.61
CA ASN A 19 6.05 7.70 -17.39
C ASN A 19 7.09 7.38 -16.30
N GLY A 20 7.99 8.32 -16.02
CA GLY A 20 8.86 8.26 -14.86
C GLY A 20 7.96 8.12 -13.63
N SER A 21 8.17 7.07 -12.85
CA SER A 21 7.48 6.92 -11.57
C SER A 21 7.93 8.07 -10.68
N GLU A 22 7.06 9.08 -10.52
CA GLU A 22 7.22 10.04 -9.45
C GLU A 22 7.22 9.24 -8.15
N SER A 23 8.39 9.19 -7.50
CA SER A 23 8.59 8.41 -6.29
C SER A 23 7.93 9.13 -5.13
N HIS A 24 6.60 9.10 -5.08
CA HIS A 24 5.85 9.52 -3.90
C HIS A 24 6.19 8.56 -2.78
N MET A 25 6.81 9.07 -1.70
CA MET A 25 7.12 8.25 -0.53
C MET A 25 5.82 7.78 0.13
N PRO A 26 5.74 6.52 0.59
CA PRO A 26 4.56 6.05 1.28
C PRO A 26 4.41 6.77 2.63
N ILE A 27 3.17 7.08 3.00
CA ILE A 27 2.83 7.63 4.32
C ILE A 27 3.03 6.61 5.44
N PHE A 28 3.02 5.32 5.09
CA PHE A 28 3.34 4.23 5.99
C PHE A 28 4.01 3.11 5.19
N MET A 29 5.14 2.60 5.68
CA MET A 29 5.69 1.35 5.17
C MET A 29 6.28 0.49 6.28
N CYS A 30 6.36 -0.81 6.02
CA CYS A 30 7.18 -1.73 6.79
C CYS A 30 7.57 -2.93 5.94
N LYS A 31 8.57 -3.69 6.40
CA LYS A 31 8.87 -5.03 5.88
C LYS A 31 8.23 -6.09 6.76
N THR A 32 7.92 -7.22 6.14
CA THR A 32 7.51 -8.46 6.81
C THR A 32 8.71 -9.38 6.98
N LYS A 33 8.58 -10.41 7.84
CA LYS A 33 9.63 -11.44 8.03
C LYS A 33 10.03 -12.18 6.74
N ASN A 34 9.14 -12.19 5.73
CA ASN A 34 9.40 -12.81 4.43
C ASN A 34 9.98 -11.84 3.38
N ASN A 35 10.49 -10.69 3.84
CA ASN A 35 11.07 -9.62 3.02
C ASN A 35 10.10 -9.08 1.94
N LYS A 36 8.80 -9.04 2.26
CA LYS A 36 7.79 -8.32 1.50
C LYS A 36 7.49 -6.99 2.19
N ASN A 37 7.23 -5.95 1.42
CA ASN A 37 6.80 -4.65 1.90
C ASN A 37 5.29 -4.61 2.05
N ILE A 38 4.85 -3.87 3.07
CA ILE A 38 3.51 -3.34 3.21
C ILE A 38 3.66 -1.84 3.05
N GLU A 39 2.98 -1.24 2.09
CA GLU A 39 3.09 0.20 1.82
C GLU A 39 1.69 0.80 1.67
N VAL A 40 1.53 2.01 2.20
CA VAL A 40 0.36 2.85 2.01
C VAL A 40 0.82 4.18 1.43
N TYR A 41 0.27 4.54 0.28
CA TYR A 41 0.53 5.81 -0.40
C TYR A 41 -0.73 6.65 -0.40
N ARG A 42 -0.57 7.97 -0.33
CA ARG A 42 -1.63 8.94 -0.51
C ARG A 42 -1.26 9.87 -1.67
N ASP A 43 -2.17 9.99 -2.62
CA ASP A 43 -2.07 10.91 -3.76
C ASP A 43 -3.41 11.66 -3.90
N GLY A 44 -3.46 12.87 -3.35
CA GLY A 44 -4.70 13.63 -3.19
C GLY A 44 -5.75 12.85 -2.39
N ASP A 45 -6.88 12.56 -3.04
CA ASP A 45 -8.00 11.80 -2.48
C ASP A 45 -7.85 10.28 -2.65
N MET A 46 -6.83 9.83 -3.37
CA MET A 46 -6.60 8.41 -3.63
C MET A 46 -5.60 7.84 -2.64
N VAL A 47 -5.94 6.70 -2.05
CA VAL A 47 -5.03 5.93 -1.20
C VAL A 47 -4.77 4.58 -1.84
N THR A 48 -3.51 4.20 -1.87
CA THR A 48 -3.08 2.92 -2.42
C THR A 48 -2.42 2.07 -1.34
N TYR A 49 -2.96 0.86 -1.13
CA TYR A 49 -2.29 -0.21 -0.41
C TYR A 49 -1.53 -1.11 -1.39
N SER A 50 -0.28 -1.42 -1.06
CA SER A 50 0.60 -2.31 -1.82
C SER A 50 1.20 -3.37 -0.91
N PHE A 51 1.27 -4.61 -1.41
CA PHE A 51 1.94 -5.73 -0.79
C PHE A 51 2.73 -6.52 -1.82
N GLY A 52 4.03 -6.72 -1.57
CA GLY A 52 4.91 -7.43 -2.51
C GLY A 52 6.38 -7.28 -2.16
N ARG A 53 7.28 -7.79 -2.99
CA ARG A 53 8.73 -7.58 -2.82
C ARG A 53 9.16 -6.28 -3.47
N SER A 54 10.16 -5.62 -2.89
CA SER A 54 10.89 -4.54 -3.56
C SER A 54 11.36 -4.99 -4.94
N ASP A 55 11.38 -4.08 -5.90
CA ASP A 55 11.88 -4.27 -7.28
C ASP A 55 11.06 -5.24 -8.16
N TYR A 56 9.94 -5.77 -7.64
CA TYR A 56 8.97 -6.55 -8.41
C TYR A 56 7.62 -5.83 -8.44
N PRO A 57 6.77 -6.11 -9.45
CA PRO A 57 5.37 -5.71 -9.39
C PRO A 57 4.74 -6.21 -8.08
N PRO A 58 3.92 -5.39 -7.41
CA PRO A 58 3.27 -5.79 -6.18
C PRO A 58 2.35 -6.99 -6.43
N GLU A 59 2.37 -7.94 -5.49
CA GLU A 59 1.50 -9.12 -5.53
C GLU A 59 0.03 -8.73 -5.32
N LEU A 60 -0.19 -7.63 -4.60
CA LEU A 60 -1.49 -7.01 -4.41
C LEU A 60 -1.32 -5.49 -4.40
N LYS A 61 -2.12 -4.81 -5.23
CA LYS A 61 -2.23 -3.35 -5.22
C LYS A 61 -3.71 -2.97 -5.25
N LEU A 62 -4.15 -2.21 -4.27
CA LEU A 62 -5.53 -1.74 -4.15
C LEU A 62 -5.52 -0.22 -4.01
N THR A 63 -6.12 0.46 -4.97
CA THR A 63 -6.30 1.91 -4.93
C THR A 63 -7.79 2.22 -4.74
N ARG A 64 -8.10 3.10 -3.78
CA ARG A 64 -9.46 3.54 -3.45
C ARG A 64 -9.47 5.04 -3.19
N SER A 65 -10.62 5.67 -3.39
CA SER A 65 -10.84 7.03 -2.87
C SER A 65 -10.87 6.98 -1.33
N MET A 66 -10.56 8.09 -0.66
CA MET A 66 -10.71 8.19 0.79
C MET A 66 -12.14 7.88 1.24
N ALA A 67 -13.14 8.27 0.45
CA ALA A 67 -14.56 8.02 0.74
C ALA A 67 -14.93 6.52 0.73
N ASP A 68 -14.17 5.69 0.02
CA ASP A 68 -14.42 4.24 -0.08
C ASP A 68 -13.66 3.43 1.00
N LEU A 69 -12.88 4.10 1.84
CA LEU A 69 -12.07 3.46 2.89
C LEU A 69 -12.77 3.52 4.25
N GLU A 70 -12.63 2.45 5.03
CA GLU A 70 -12.93 2.48 6.45
C GLU A 70 -11.67 2.90 7.19
N VAL A 71 -11.62 4.16 7.62
CA VAL A 71 -10.54 4.74 8.44
C VAL A 71 -11.01 4.82 9.88
N ALA A 72 -10.20 4.34 10.80
CA ALA A 72 -10.48 4.38 12.23
C ALA A 72 -9.23 4.80 12.99
N ILE A 73 -9.21 6.04 13.48
CA ILE A 73 -8.10 6.64 14.24
C ILE A 73 -8.47 6.70 15.73
N GLY A 74 -7.51 6.40 16.61
CA GLY A 74 -7.70 6.46 18.06
C GLY A 74 -8.74 5.48 18.60
N SER A 75 -9.04 4.40 17.87
CA SER A 75 -10.06 3.43 18.28
C SER A 75 -9.61 2.66 19.51
N VAL A 76 -10.48 2.58 20.53
CA VAL A 76 -10.18 1.92 21.80
C VAL A 76 -10.92 0.59 21.89
N SER A 77 -10.19 -0.49 22.19
CA SER A 77 -10.75 -1.81 22.45
C SER A 77 -10.03 -2.49 23.60
N GLY A 78 -10.71 -2.64 24.74
CA GLY A 78 -10.10 -3.13 25.97
C GLY A 78 -8.86 -2.30 26.36
N ASN A 79 -7.70 -2.95 26.33
CA ASN A 79 -6.41 -2.34 26.66
C ASN A 79 -5.68 -1.74 25.44
N GLU A 80 -6.24 -1.84 24.25
CA GLU A 80 -5.58 -1.40 23.02
C GLU A 80 -6.14 -0.06 22.53
N ILE A 81 -5.25 0.77 21.99
CA ILE A 81 -5.57 1.93 21.15
C ILE A 81 -5.03 1.61 19.76
N SER A 82 -5.82 1.86 18.73
CA SER A 82 -5.46 1.49 17.36
C SER A 82 -5.81 2.54 16.32
N ASN A 83 -4.94 2.65 15.32
CA ASN A 83 -5.20 3.36 14.07
C ASN A 83 -5.27 2.33 12.94
N SER A 84 -6.22 2.47 12.03
CA SER A 84 -6.33 1.54 10.90
C SER A 84 -6.99 2.12 9.67
N ILE A 85 -6.66 1.53 8.52
CA ILE A 85 -7.29 1.75 7.22
C ILE A 85 -7.68 0.39 6.66
N THR A 86 -8.90 0.25 6.19
CA THR A 86 -9.36 -1.01 5.57
C THR A 86 -9.61 -0.83 4.09
N PHE A 87 -8.92 -1.64 3.28
CA PHE A 87 -9.11 -1.74 1.84
C PHE A 87 -9.97 -2.97 1.52
N SER A 88 -11.15 -2.74 0.95
CA SER A 88 -12.06 -3.81 0.54
C SER A 88 -11.85 -4.22 -0.92
N ASN A 89 -11.82 -5.53 -1.18
CA ASN A 89 -11.73 -6.13 -2.51
C ASN A 89 -12.66 -7.35 -2.62
N GLY A 90 -13.90 -7.12 -3.05
CA GLY A 90 -14.93 -8.15 -3.09
C GLY A 90 -15.19 -8.73 -1.70
N VAL A 91 -14.99 -10.03 -1.53
CA VAL A 91 -15.17 -10.71 -0.23
C VAL A 91 -13.97 -10.59 0.70
N TYR A 92 -12.88 -9.94 0.29
CA TYR A 92 -11.68 -9.77 1.10
C TYR A 92 -11.57 -8.36 1.64
N ALA A 93 -11.02 -8.23 2.84
CA ALA A 93 -10.68 -6.95 3.45
C ALA A 93 -9.25 -7.00 4.00
N TYR A 94 -8.49 -5.95 3.74
CA TYR A 94 -7.10 -5.78 4.16
C TYR A 94 -7.03 -4.57 5.07
N ARG A 95 -6.93 -4.82 6.38
CA ARG A 95 -6.88 -3.76 7.38
C ARG A 95 -5.43 -3.54 7.81
N VAL A 96 -4.82 -2.48 7.29
CA VAL A 96 -3.51 -1.99 7.76
C VAL A 96 -3.75 -1.34 9.12
N MET A 97 -2.98 -1.72 10.14
CA MET A 97 -3.21 -1.25 11.49
C MET A 97 -1.92 -1.03 12.28
N THR A 98 -2.00 -0.06 13.18
CA THR A 98 -1.07 0.16 14.29
C THR A 98 -1.86 0.02 15.58
N THR A 99 -1.34 -0.73 16.54
CA THR A 99 -1.99 -0.99 17.83
C THR A 99 -0.99 -0.77 18.96
N ILE A 100 -1.41 -0.17 20.07
CA ILE A 100 -0.60 0.02 21.27
C ILE A 100 -1.39 -0.50 22.47
N ASN A 101 -0.76 -1.32 23.30
CA ASN A 101 -1.34 -1.69 24.59
C ASN A 101 -1.09 -0.57 25.60
N LYS A 102 -2.14 0.13 26.03
CA LYS A 102 -2.02 1.31 26.91
C LYS A 102 -1.64 0.97 28.36
N VAL A 103 -1.74 -0.29 28.77
CA VAL A 103 -1.46 -0.72 30.16
C VAL A 103 -0.17 -1.53 30.30
N SER A 104 0.54 -1.82 29.20
CA SER A 104 1.84 -2.49 29.28
C SER A 104 2.90 -1.55 29.86
N ALA A 105 3.85 -2.11 30.61
CA ALA A 105 4.98 -1.35 31.17
C ALA A 105 5.80 -0.65 30.07
N THR A 106 5.94 -1.31 28.92
CA THR A 106 6.51 -0.74 27.69
C THR A 106 5.41 -0.74 26.63
N GLN A 107 5.04 0.44 26.14
CA GLN A 107 3.97 0.64 25.17
C GLN A 107 4.51 0.50 23.74
N GLU A 108 5.01 -0.68 23.38
CA GLU A 108 5.53 -0.94 22.04
C GLU A 108 4.40 -1.09 21.02
N PRO A 109 4.40 -0.30 19.93
CA PRO A 109 3.39 -0.44 18.89
C PRO A 109 3.56 -1.75 18.10
N ARG A 110 2.44 -2.41 17.81
CA ARG A 110 2.38 -3.52 16.85
C ARG A 110 1.75 -3.03 15.55
N HIS A 111 2.45 -3.30 14.46
CA HIS A 111 2.05 -2.91 13.12
C HIS A 111 1.86 -4.14 12.24
N GLY A 112 0.89 -4.09 11.33
CA GLY A 112 0.70 -5.16 10.36
C GLY A 112 -0.57 -5.02 9.54
N VAL A 113 -0.87 -6.09 8.80
CA VAL A 113 -2.10 -6.19 8.01
C VAL A 113 -2.92 -7.38 8.48
N LEU A 114 -4.14 -7.10 8.89
CA LEU A 114 -5.15 -8.10 9.17
C LEU A 114 -5.96 -8.39 7.91
N VAL A 115 -5.92 -9.64 7.46
CA VAL A 115 -6.65 -10.10 6.27
C VAL A 115 -7.89 -10.87 6.69
N LYS A 116 -9.04 -10.45 6.18
CA LYS A 116 -10.33 -11.12 6.37
C LYS A 116 -10.91 -11.58 5.04
N LYS A 117 -11.66 -12.67 5.09
CA LYS A 117 -12.61 -13.08 4.03
C LYS A 117 -14.01 -13.12 4.62
N LYS A 118 -14.88 -12.22 4.18
CA LYS A 118 -16.15 -11.89 4.84
C LYS A 118 -15.88 -11.59 6.32
N THR A 119 -16.46 -12.35 7.23
CA THR A 119 -16.30 -12.20 8.68
C THR A 119 -15.14 -13.03 9.25
N LYS A 120 -14.51 -13.91 8.46
CA LYS A 120 -13.47 -14.85 8.93
C LYS A 120 -12.08 -14.21 8.85
N TYR A 121 -11.35 -14.25 9.96
CA TYR A 121 -9.93 -13.94 10.01
C TYR A 121 -9.12 -15.00 9.24
N LEU A 122 -8.29 -14.55 8.30
CA LEU A 122 -7.43 -15.45 7.52
C LEU A 122 -5.98 -15.40 7.99
N ALA A 123 -5.45 -14.19 8.17
CA ALA A 123 -4.07 -13.99 8.56
C ALA A 123 -3.89 -12.64 9.24
N TYR A 124 -2.86 -12.56 10.08
CA TYR A 124 -2.22 -11.32 10.46
C TYR A 124 -0.79 -11.36 9.95
N ILE A 125 -0.41 -10.35 9.18
CA ILE A 125 0.92 -10.22 8.60
C ILE A 125 1.65 -9.15 9.41
N ASP A 126 2.49 -9.58 10.34
CA ASP A 126 3.27 -8.68 11.20
C ASP A 126 4.33 -7.91 10.39
N CYS A 127 4.46 -6.63 10.72
CA CYS A 127 5.65 -5.85 10.39
C CYS A 127 6.83 -6.26 11.28
N VAL A 128 8.02 -6.12 10.73
CA VAL A 128 9.29 -6.16 11.45
C VAL A 128 9.50 -4.76 12.06
N PRO A 129 9.49 -4.59 13.40
CA PRO A 129 9.36 -3.28 14.05
C PRO A 129 10.38 -2.23 13.59
N GLU A 130 11.65 -2.62 13.44
CA GLU A 130 12.74 -1.73 13.05
C GLU A 130 12.66 -1.22 11.60
N THR A 131 11.74 -1.78 10.81
CA THR A 131 11.53 -1.41 9.40
C THR A 131 10.33 -0.49 9.20
N VAL A 132 9.58 -0.21 10.26
CA VAL A 132 8.39 0.65 10.18
C VAL A 132 8.83 2.10 9.96
N GLN A 133 8.22 2.77 8.98
CA GLN A 133 8.42 4.19 8.68
C GLN A 133 7.06 4.85 8.43
N GLY A 134 6.95 6.12 8.80
CA GLY A 134 5.72 6.91 8.68
C GLY A 134 4.64 6.48 9.68
N SER A 135 3.43 7.01 9.49
CA SER A 135 2.30 6.80 10.40
C SER A 135 0.97 6.77 9.67
N LEU A 136 0.05 5.91 10.12
CA LEU A 136 -1.34 5.96 9.66
C LEU A 136 -2.08 7.22 10.15
N LEU A 137 -1.49 8.00 11.06
CA LEU A 137 -2.01 9.31 11.46
C LEU A 137 -1.83 10.36 10.36
N ASP A 138 -0.90 10.15 9.42
CA ASP A 138 -0.61 11.11 8.34
C ASP A 138 -1.71 11.11 7.23
N LEU A 139 -2.84 10.44 7.49
CA LEU A 139 -4.06 10.48 6.68
C LEU A 139 -5.05 11.56 7.10
N GLU A 140 -4.96 12.06 8.33
CA GLU A 140 -5.79 13.16 8.82
C GLU A 140 -5.27 14.52 8.33
#